data_AF-A0A6I5NV79-F1
#
_entry.id   AF-A0A6I5NV79-F1
#
_cell.length_a   1.000
_cell.length_b   1.000
_cell.length_c   1.000
_cell.angle_alpha   90.00
_cell.angle_beta   90.00
_cell.angle_gamma   90.00
#
_symmetry.space_group_name_H-M   'P 1'
#
loop_
_entity.id
_entity.type
_entity.pdbx_description
1 polymer ?
#
loop_
_entity_poly.entity_id
_entity_poly.type
_entity_poly.pdbx_seq_one_letter_code
_entity_poly.pdbx_strand_id
1 'polypeptide(L)'
;MELQTQTVNIQNGDVTLPAYLAMPTGEGPYAAIVVLQEIFGVNAHIRAVADRIAHEGYIAIAPALYHRQAPDFETGYTPEDIKIGRQYKVQTKADELLSDIQAAIDYVKQLPQAKP
;
A
#
# COMPACT_ATOMS: atom_id res chain seq x y z
N MET A 1 5.33 -17.97 -10.18
CA MET A 1 6.39 -16.95 -10.21
C MET A 1 6.77 -16.67 -8.78
N GLU A 2 8.06 -16.61 -8.47
CA GLU A 2 8.52 -16.25 -7.13
C GLU A 2 8.35 -14.74 -6.94
N LEU A 3 7.95 -14.32 -5.73
CA LEU A 3 7.78 -12.92 -5.37
C LEU A 3 8.84 -12.47 -4.38
N GLN A 4 9.27 -11.23 -4.52
CA GLN A 4 9.90 -10.46 -3.47
C GLN A 4 8.83 -9.59 -2.81
N THR A 5 8.68 -9.70 -1.48
CA THR A 5 7.76 -8.88 -0.71
C THR A 5 8.46 -8.22 0.47
N GLN A 6 8.09 -6.97 0.76
CA GLN A 6 8.66 -6.21 1.87
C GLN A 6 7.77 -5.02 2.23
N THR A 7 7.86 -4.54 3.46
CA THR A 7 7.36 -3.20 3.81
C THR A 7 8.45 -2.17 3.51
N VAL A 8 8.10 -1.14 2.74
CA VAL A 8 8.98 0.00 2.44
C VAL A 8 8.48 1.24 3.16
N ASN A 9 9.39 2.14 3.51
CA ASN A 9 9.07 3.42 4.13
C ASN A 9 9.33 4.53 3.10
N ILE A 10 8.26 5.18 2.66
CA ILE A 10 8.29 6.22 1.64
C ILE A 10 8.26 7.58 2.34
N GLN A 11 9.24 8.44 2.06
CA GLN A 11 9.21 9.81 2.58
C GLN A 11 8.23 10.66 1.78
N ASN A 12 7.28 11.31 2.45
CA ASN A 12 6.35 12.26 1.84
C ASN A 12 6.27 13.55 2.67
N GLY A 13 7.11 14.54 2.35
CA GLY A 13 7.28 15.73 3.20
C GLY A 13 7.83 15.35 4.57
N ASP A 14 7.15 15.75 5.65
CA ASP A 14 7.57 15.48 7.04
C ASP A 14 7.05 14.16 7.61
N VAL A 15 6.36 13.35 6.80
CA VAL A 15 5.84 12.05 7.22
C VAL A 15 6.52 10.88 6.51
N THR A 16 6.54 9.76 7.21
CA THR A 16 6.95 8.46 6.68
C THR A 16 5.71 7.63 6.41
N LEU A 17 5.48 7.27 5.15
CA LEU A 17 4.39 6.42 4.70
C LEU A 17 4.88 4.97 4.56
N PRO A 18 4.47 4.04 5.44
CA PRO A 18 4.71 2.62 5.24
C PRO A 18 3.87 2.12 4.05
N ALA A 19 4.45 1.26 3.21
CA ALA A 19 3.73 0.60 2.12
C ALA A 19 4.19 -0.85 1.98
N TYR A 20 3.24 -1.76 1.81
CA TYR A 20 3.56 -3.13 1.45
C TYR A 20 3.87 -3.20 -0.05
N LEU A 21 5.05 -3.67 -0.41
CA LEU A 21 5.51 -3.85 -1.79
C LEU A 21 5.60 -5.34 -2.09
N ALA A 22 4.94 -5.78 -3.15
CA ALA A 22 5.06 -7.11 -3.73
C ALA A 22 5.44 -7.00 -5.20
N MET A 23 6.46 -7.75 -5.63
CA MET A 23 6.95 -7.72 -7.00
C MET A 23 7.52 -9.06 -7.45
N PRO A 24 7.48 -9.39 -8.75
CA PRO A 24 8.21 -10.53 -9.30
C PRO A 24 9.72 -10.44 -9.03
N THR A 25 10.40 -11.58 -8.84
CA THR A 25 11.87 -11.63 -8.65
C THR A 25 12.70 -11.42 -9.91
N GLY A 26 12.08 -11.25 -11.09
CA GLY A 26 12.79 -11.03 -12.35
C GLY A 26 13.23 -9.58 -12.58
N GLU A 27 13.99 -9.36 -13.65
CA GLU A 27 14.55 -8.03 -13.99
C GLU A 27 13.50 -7.04 -14.53
N GLY A 28 12.29 -7.50 -14.87
CA GLY A 28 11.24 -6.67 -15.45
C GLY A 28 11.37 -6.44 -16.96
N PRO A 29 10.81 -5.33 -17.50
CA PRO A 29 10.08 -4.30 -16.79
C PRO A 29 8.61 -4.68 -16.52
N TYR A 30 8.11 -4.36 -15.33
CA TYR A 30 6.74 -4.65 -14.89
C TYR A 30 5.89 -3.38 -14.81
N ALA A 31 4.62 -3.48 -15.22
CA ALA A 31 3.66 -2.41 -14.94
C ALA A 31 3.34 -2.39 -13.44
N ALA A 32 2.94 -1.23 -12.91
CA ALA A 32 2.67 -1.05 -11.50
C ALA A 32 1.18 -0.83 -11.21
N ILE A 33 0.72 -1.33 -10.06
CA ILE A 33 -0.62 -1.11 -9.53
C ILE A 33 -0.51 -0.66 -8.07
N VAL A 34 -1.17 0.46 -7.75
CA VAL A 34 -1.35 0.90 -6.36
C VAL A 34 -2.63 0.27 -5.82
N VAL A 35 -2.51 -0.51 -4.75
CA VAL A 35 -3.62 -1.19 -4.07
C VAL A 35 -4.07 -0.35 -2.88
N LEU A 36 -5.29 0.18 -2.95
CA LEU A 36 -5.82 1.01 -1.87
C LEU A 36 -6.59 0.15 -0.87
N GLN A 37 -6.22 0.27 0.40
CA GLN A 37 -6.86 -0.42 1.51
C GLN A 37 -8.33 -0.02 1.69
N GLU A 38 -9.11 -0.93 2.27
CA GLU A 38 -10.40 -0.61 2.86
C GLU A 38 -10.21 0.08 4.23
N ILE A 39 -11.25 0.05 5.07
CA ILE A 39 -11.23 0.62 6.43
C ILE A 39 -10.39 -0.18 7.43
N PHE A 40 -9.77 -1.29 7.01
CA PHE A 40 -9.11 -2.25 7.91
C PHE A 40 -7.58 -2.16 7.91
N GLY A 41 -7.01 -1.14 7.28
CA GLY A 41 -5.56 -1.06 7.09
C GLY A 41 -5.05 -1.95 5.97
N VAL A 42 -3.72 -2.01 5.83
CA VAL A 42 -3.03 -2.94 4.91
C VAL A 42 -2.94 -4.31 5.57
N ASN A 43 -4.09 -4.91 5.86
CA ASN A 43 -4.18 -6.19 6.57
C ASN A 43 -3.78 -7.39 5.68
N ALA A 44 -3.90 -8.61 6.22
CA ALA A 44 -3.58 -9.83 5.49
C ALA A 44 -4.33 -10.00 4.16
N HIS A 45 -5.57 -9.49 4.05
CA HIS A 45 -6.31 -9.54 2.78
C HIS A 45 -5.71 -8.60 1.74
N ILE A 46 -5.39 -7.36 2.11
CA ILE A 46 -4.76 -6.40 1.19
C ILE A 46 -3.39 -6.89 0.73
N ARG A 47 -2.58 -7.48 1.64
CA ARG A 47 -1.31 -8.13 1.26
C ARG A 47 -1.53 -9.26 0.26
N ALA A 48 -2.51 -10.14 0.51
CA ALA A 48 -2.85 -11.22 -0.42
C ALA A 48 -3.34 -10.73 -1.78
N VAL A 49 -4.05 -9.59 -1.84
CA VAL A 49 -4.44 -8.94 -3.11
C VAL A 49 -3.21 -8.42 -3.85
N ALA A 50 -2.29 -7.74 -3.15
CA ALA A 50 -1.03 -7.28 -3.74
C ALA A 50 -0.18 -8.45 -4.26
N ASP A 51 -0.08 -9.54 -3.50
CA ASP A 51 0.63 -10.76 -3.92
C ASP A 51 0.02 -11.38 -5.16
N ARG A 52 -1.32 -11.46 -5.24
CA ARG A 52 -2.01 -11.97 -6.43
C ARG A 52 -1.72 -11.12 -7.65
N ILE A 53 -1.78 -9.79 -7.51
CA ILE A 53 -1.42 -8.86 -8.59
C ILE A 53 0.03 -9.08 -9.02
N ALA A 54 0.95 -9.27 -8.07
CA ALA A 54 2.34 -9.51 -8.38
C ALA A 54 2.59 -10.86 -9.08
N HIS A 55 1.83 -11.91 -8.73
CA HIS A 55 1.86 -13.18 -9.43
C HIS A 55 1.39 -13.08 -10.89
N GLU A 56 0.56 -12.09 -11.23
CA GLU A 56 0.13 -11.80 -12.60
C GLU A 56 1.16 -10.96 -13.41
N GLY A 57 2.33 -10.65 -12.82
CA GLY A 57 3.42 -9.95 -13.52
C GLY A 57 3.40 -8.42 -13.38
N TYR A 58 2.85 -7.92 -12.27
CA TYR A 58 2.84 -6.49 -11.93
C TYR A 58 3.68 -6.20 -10.69
N ILE A 59 4.15 -4.97 -10.53
CA ILE A 59 4.55 -4.48 -9.21
C ILE A 59 3.28 -4.03 -8.49
N ALA A 60 3.02 -4.53 -7.29
CA ALA A 60 1.91 -4.10 -6.46
C ALA A 60 2.43 -3.35 -5.23
N ILE A 61 1.92 -2.14 -4.98
CA ILE A 61 2.24 -1.38 -3.78
C ILE A 61 0.97 -0.97 -3.03
N ALA A 62 0.90 -1.25 -1.74
CA ALA A 62 -0.23 -0.94 -0.88
C ALA A 62 0.20 0.05 0.23
N PRO A 63 0.00 1.37 0.05
CA PRO A 63 0.33 2.36 1.07
C PRO A 63 -0.63 2.29 2.26
N ALA A 64 -0.10 2.40 3.48
CA ALA A 64 -0.87 2.44 4.73
C ALA A 64 -1.52 3.81 4.94
N LEU A 65 -2.66 4.04 4.29
CA LEU A 65 -3.31 5.35 4.20
C LEU A 65 -3.81 5.94 5.54
N TYR A 66 -3.82 5.16 6.62
CA TYR A 66 -4.20 5.63 7.97
C TYR A 66 -2.99 5.99 8.83
N HIS A 67 -1.76 5.97 8.30
CA HIS A 67 -0.53 6.21 9.07
C HIS A 67 -0.52 7.51 9.88
N ARG A 68 -1.22 8.56 9.40
CA ARG A 68 -1.32 9.86 10.09
C ARG A 68 -2.23 9.81 11.32
N GLN A 69 -3.25 8.97 11.31
CA GLN A 69 -4.24 8.85 12.38
C GLN A 69 -3.90 7.71 13.34
N ALA A 70 -3.43 6.59 12.80
CA ALA A 70 -3.11 5.37 13.51
C ALA A 70 -1.96 4.64 12.78
N PRO A 71 -0.70 4.93 13.15
CA PRO A 71 0.47 4.20 12.65
C PRO A 71 0.31 2.69 12.86
N ASP A 72 0.74 1.91 11.86
CA ASP A 72 0.70 0.44 11.85
C ASP A 72 -0.71 -0.17 12.04
N PHE A 73 -1.77 0.60 11.80
CA PHE A 73 -3.13 0.11 11.93
C PHE A 73 -3.46 -0.94 10.87
N GLU A 74 -3.79 -2.14 11.34
CA GLU A 74 -4.49 -3.17 10.60
C GLU A 74 -5.45 -3.92 11.51
N THR A 75 -6.54 -4.46 10.95
CA THR A 75 -7.47 -5.29 11.72
C THR A 75 -8.20 -6.33 10.87
N GLY A 76 -9.02 -7.16 11.53
CA GLY A 76 -9.96 -8.11 10.93
C GLY A 76 -11.27 -7.47 10.49
N TYR A 77 -12.37 -8.22 10.63
CA TYR A 77 -13.68 -7.85 10.06
C TYR A 77 -14.83 -7.97 11.08
N THR A 78 -14.54 -7.91 12.38
CA THR A 78 -15.58 -7.92 13.42
C THR A 78 -16.40 -6.62 13.41
N PRO A 79 -17.58 -6.56 14.04
CA PRO A 79 -18.32 -5.32 14.21
C PRO A 79 -17.49 -4.20 14.88
N GLU A 80 -16.63 -4.56 15.83
CA GLU A 80 -15.68 -3.66 16.50
C GLU A 80 -14.63 -3.13 15.52
N ASP A 81 -14.10 -3.99 14.66
CA ASP A 81 -13.13 -3.63 13.61
C ASP A 81 -13.73 -2.66 12.59
N ILE A 82 -14.97 -2.90 12.19
CA ILE A 82 -15.71 -2.00 11.30
C ILE A 82 -15.90 -0.64 11.98
N LYS A 83 -16.22 -0.61 13.28
CA LYS A 83 -16.40 0.63 14.03
C LYS A 83 -15.11 1.45 14.09
N ILE A 84 -14.00 0.84 14.48
CA ILE A 84 -12.71 1.55 14.58
C ILE A 84 -12.17 1.95 13.20
N GLY A 85 -12.31 1.09 12.18
CA GLY A 85 -11.93 1.41 10.81
C GLY A 85 -12.71 2.61 10.25
N ARG A 86 -14.03 2.66 10.48
CA ARG A 86 -14.84 3.83 10.10
C ARG A 86 -14.42 5.09 10.84
N GLN A 87 -14.03 4.98 12.11
CA GLN A 87 -13.54 6.11 12.89
C GLN A 87 -12.27 6.72 12.26
N TYR A 88 -11.30 5.90 11.84
CA TYR A 88 -10.11 6.43 11.15
C TYR A 88 -10.44 6.95 9.75
N LYS A 89 -11.32 6.26 9.01
CA LYS A 89 -11.79 6.71 7.69
C LYS A 89 -12.36 8.13 7.71
N VAL A 90 -13.10 8.53 8.74
CA VAL A 90 -13.70 9.87 8.80
C VAL A 90 -12.71 10.97 9.19
N GLN A 91 -11.54 10.60 9.71
CA GLN A 91 -10.48 11.53 10.10
C GLN A 91 -9.47 11.80 8.98
N THR A 92 -9.53 11.05 7.88
CA THR A 92 -8.66 11.28 6.72
C THR A 92 -9.08 12.51 5.94
N LYS A 93 -8.10 13.16 5.30
CA LYS A 93 -8.34 14.28 4.39
C LYS A 93 -7.99 13.88 2.96
N ALA A 94 -8.78 14.33 2.00
CA ALA A 94 -8.64 13.90 0.60
C ALA A 94 -7.30 14.33 -0.01
N ASP A 95 -6.80 15.52 0.32
CA ASP A 95 -5.51 16.05 -0.11
C ASP A 95 -4.34 15.25 0.45
N GLU A 96 -4.38 14.88 1.73
CA GLU A 96 -3.40 14.01 2.37
C GLU A 96 -3.37 12.62 1.71
N LEU A 97 -4.55 12.02 1.47
CA LEU A 97 -4.67 10.73 0.80
C LEU A 97 -4.12 10.75 -0.64
N LEU A 98 -4.48 11.78 -1.42
CA LEU A 98 -4.00 11.93 -2.79
C LEU A 98 -2.48 12.14 -2.82
N SER A 99 -1.94 12.91 -1.87
CA SER A 99 -0.49 13.09 -1.70
C SER A 99 0.22 11.77 -1.40
N ASP A 100 -0.31 10.96 -0.47
CA ASP A 100 0.27 9.67 -0.10
C ASP A 100 0.19 8.64 -1.25
N ILE A 101 -0.90 8.65 -2.03
CA ILE A 101 -1.02 7.83 -3.24
C ILE A 101 0.01 8.26 -4.30
N GLN A 102 0.19 9.56 -4.51
CA GLN A 102 1.19 10.08 -5.45
C GLN A 102 2.61 9.69 -5.03
N ALA A 103 2.92 9.76 -3.73
CA ALA A 103 4.21 9.31 -3.21
C ALA A 103 4.47 7.81 -3.48
N ALA A 104 3.45 6.95 -3.35
CA ALA A 104 3.55 5.54 -3.73
C ALA A 104 3.78 5.35 -5.24
N ILE A 105 3.12 6.13 -6.10
CA ILE A 105 3.34 6.11 -7.55
C ILE A 105 4.80 6.50 -7.87
N ASP A 106 5.28 7.60 -7.29
CA ASP A 106 6.61 8.12 -7.55
C ASP A 106 7.70 7.19 -7.03
N TYR A 107 7.46 6.53 -5.89
CA TYR A 107 8.35 5.49 -5.36
C TYR A 107 8.49 4.33 -6.36
N VAL A 108 7.39 3.80 -6.89
CA VAL A 108 7.46 2.66 -7.82
C VAL A 108 8.16 3.03 -9.13
N LYS A 109 7.97 4.26 -9.63
CA LYS A 109 8.69 4.75 -10.83
C LYS A 109 10.21 4.78 -10.68
N GLN A 110 10.72 4.82 -9.45
CA GLN A 110 12.16 4.80 -9.17
C GLN A 110 12.73 3.37 -9.11
N LEU A 111 11.88 2.34 -9.08
CA LEU A 111 12.35 0.95 -9.03
C LEU A 111 12.94 0.54 -10.39
N PRO A 112 14.10 -0.14 -10.41
CA PRO A 112 14.74 -0.53 -11.68
C PRO A 112 13.90 -1.53 -12.49
N GLN A 113 13.02 -2.29 -11.84
CA GLN A 113 12.14 -3.27 -12.47
C GLN A 113 10.83 -2.65 -12.99
N ALA A 114 10.55 -1.37 -12.72
CA ALA A 114 9.32 -0.72 -13.17
C ALA A 114 9.40 -0.36 -14.66
N LYS A 115 8.26 -0.45 -15.36
CA LYS A 115 8.11 0.13 -16.70
C LYS A 115 8.27 1.66 -16.61
N PRO A 116 9.00 2.29 -17.54
CA PRO A 116 9.15 3.74 -17.63
C PRO A 116 7.80 4.49 -17.72
#